data_AF-A0A067WAE7-F1
#
_entry.id   AF-A0A067WAE7-F1
#
_cell.length_a   1.000
_cell.length_b   1.000
_cell.length_c   1.000
_cell.angle_alpha   90.00
_cell.angle_beta   90.00
_cell.angle_gamma   90.00
#
_symmetry.space_group_name_H-M   'P 1'
#
loop_
_entity.id
_entity.type
_entity.pdbx_description
1 polymer ?
#
loop_
_entity_poly.entity_id
_entity_poly.type
_entity_poly.pdbx_seq_one_letter_code
_entity_poly.pdbx_strand_id
1 'polypeptide(L)'
;MISLCDKELSDTLVGLYDDYQRGFDIGEELKLCVDLALTLELELSIHRLSEADTVLKKEIIQTLHRRRNSHSNKDETIDATDTILHMDFEERNL
;
A
#
# COMPACT_ATOMS: atom_id res chain seq x y z
N MET A 1 37.09 22.14 3.15
CA MET A 1 36.02 21.18 3.49
C MET A 1 36.29 19.93 2.68
N ILE A 2 36.31 18.75 3.30
CA ILE A 2 36.42 17.48 2.59
C ILE A 2 35.08 17.30 1.87
N SER A 3 35.09 17.33 0.53
CA SER A 3 33.93 16.99 -0.28
C SER A 3 33.83 15.47 -0.30
N LEU A 4 33.14 14.90 0.68
CA LEU A 4 32.78 13.49 0.65
C LEU A 4 31.77 13.27 -0.48
N CYS A 5 31.97 12.22 -1.27
CA CYS A 5 30.96 11.80 -2.24
C CYS A 5 29.76 11.21 -1.48
N ASP A 6 28.54 11.51 -1.90
CA ASP A 6 27.30 10.99 -1.27
C ASP A 6 27.32 9.46 -1.13
N LYS A 7 27.95 8.78 -2.11
CA LYS A 7 28.12 7.33 -2.08
C LYS A 7 29.05 6.87 -0.94
N GLU A 8 30.19 7.53 -0.76
CA GLU A 8 31.15 7.18 0.29
C GLU A 8 30.55 7.41 1.68
N LEU A 9 29.74 8.48 1.82
CA LEU A 9 28.99 8.73 3.04
C LEU A 9 27.95 7.65 3.30
N SER A 10 27.20 7.24 2.26
CA SER A 10 26.24 6.14 2.37
C SER A 10 26.92 4.82 2.74
N ASP A 11 28.03 4.48 2.10
CA ASP A 11 28.79 3.24 2.38
C ASP A 11 29.31 3.25 3.82
N THR A 12 29.76 4.41 4.31
CA THR A 12 30.21 4.58 5.71
C THR A 12 29.06 4.38 6.69
N LEU A 13 27.87 4.95 6.42
CA LEU A 13 26.71 4.81 7.28
C LEU A 13 26.21 3.36 7.37
N VAL A 14 26.25 2.62 6.24
CA VAL A 14 25.93 1.19 6.22
C VAL A 14 26.91 0.39 7.08
N GLY A 15 28.21 0.66 6.95
CA GLY A 15 29.22 0.01 7.79
C GLY A 15 29.01 0.27 9.28
N LEU A 16 28.72 1.52 9.65
CA LEU A 16 28.42 1.89 11.04
C LEU A 16 27.15 1.20 11.58
N TYR A 17 26.14 1.02 10.74
CA TYR A 17 24.94 0.28 11.10
C TYR A 17 25.26 -1.20 11.36
N ASP A 18 26.03 -1.84 10.48
CA ASP A 18 26.45 -3.23 10.66
C ASP A 18 27.24 -3.42 11.96
N ASP A 19 28.15 -2.48 12.24
CA ASP A 19 28.96 -2.53 13.45
C ASP A 19 28.11 -2.32 14.72
N TYR A 20 27.20 -1.36 14.69
CA TYR A 20 26.22 -1.13 15.75
C TYR A 20 25.35 -2.35 16.01
N GLN A 21 24.82 -3.00 14.96
CA GLN A 21 24.00 -4.20 15.08
C GLN A 21 24.75 -5.39 15.69
N ARG A 22 26.05 -5.48 15.42
CA ARG A 22 26.91 -6.52 16.00
C ARG A 22 27.30 -6.25 17.45
N GLY A 23 26.91 -5.10 17.99
CA GLY A 23 27.21 -4.68 19.35
C GLY A 23 28.64 -4.17 19.53
N PHE A 24 29.29 -3.74 18.45
CA PHE A 24 30.58 -3.06 18.57
C PHE A 24 30.38 -1.68 19.20
N ASP A 25 31.34 -1.28 20.04
CA ASP A 25 31.39 0.07 20.57
C ASP A 25 31.93 1.02 19.49
N ILE A 26 31.01 1.72 18.83
CA ILE A 26 31.31 2.74 17.81
C ILE A 26 31.37 4.15 18.40
N GLY A 27 31.23 4.31 19.72
CA GLY A 27 31.11 5.60 20.38
C GLY A 27 29.71 6.22 20.29
N GLU A 28 29.36 7.01 21.31
CA GLU A 28 28.01 7.56 21.48
C GLU A 28 27.61 8.54 20.36
N GLU A 29 28.55 9.34 19.85
CA GLU A 29 28.26 10.29 18.77
C GLU A 29 27.89 9.57 17.47
N LEU A 30 28.61 8.51 17.11
CA LEU A 30 28.30 7.74 15.90
C LEU A 30 27.01 6.92 16.07
N LYS A 31 26.77 6.41 17.27
CA LYS A 31 25.50 5.77 17.62
C LYS A 31 24.31 6.73 17.45
N LEU A 32 24.43 7.97 17.93
CA LEU A 32 23.40 9.00 17.72
C LEU A 32 23.15 9.28 16.22
N CYS A 33 24.20 9.30 15.40
CA CYS A 33 24.05 9.44 13.96
C CYS A 33 23.30 8.25 13.33
N VAL A 34 23.61 7.02 13.73
CA VAL A 34 22.92 5.82 13.27
C VAL A 34 21.45 5.83 13.70
N ASP A 35 21.17 6.12 14.98
CA ASP A 35 19.81 6.19 15.51
C ASP A 35 18.97 7.27 14.81
N LEU A 36 19.55 8.44 14.54
CA LEU A 36 18.90 9.51 13.77
C LEU A 36 18.61 9.07 12.33
N ALA A 37 19.58 8.46 11.64
CA ALA A 37 19.39 7.99 10.28
C ALA A 37 18.27 6.94 10.18
N LEU A 38 18.23 5.99 11.13
CA LEU A 38 17.16 4.98 11.21
C LEU A 38 15.79 5.61 11.47
N THR A 39 15.74 6.61 12.34
CA THR A 39 14.49 7.34 12.64
C THR A 39 13.95 8.05 11.41
N LEU A 40 14.83 8.73 10.66
CA LEU A 40 14.45 9.43 9.42
C LEU A 40 13.99 8.45 8.33
N GLU A 41 14.69 7.33 8.14
CA GLU A 41 14.29 6.31 7.17
C GLU A 41 12.93 5.68 7.53
N LEU A 42 12.66 5.46 8.82
CA LEU A 42 11.38 4.96 9.29
C LEU A 42 10.25 5.97 9.03
N GLU A 43 10.48 7.26 9.30
CA GLU A 43 9.50 8.32 9.03
C GLU A 43 9.17 8.42 7.53
N LEU A 44 10.20 8.39 6.67
CA LEU A 44 10.04 8.36 5.22
C LEU A 44 9.29 7.12 4.74
N SER A 45 9.58 5.96 5.32
CA SER A 45 8.88 4.71 5.02
C SER A 45 7.39 4.78 5.39
N ILE A 46 7.06 5.34 6.55
CA ILE A 46 5.67 5.56 6.99
C ILE A 46 4.96 6.52 6.04
N HIS A 47 5.61 7.63 5.67
CA HIS A 47 5.04 8.60 4.73
C HIS A 47 4.72 7.95 3.38
N ARG A 48 5.67 7.21 2.80
CA ARG A 48 5.49 6.51 1.51
C ARG A 48 4.40 5.44 1.58
N LEU A 49 4.32 4.71 2.71
CA LEU A 49 3.27 3.71 2.92
C LEU A 49 1.88 4.36 3.02
N SER A 50 1.79 5.49 3.72
CA SER A 50 0.56 6.29 3.82
C SER A 50 0.11 6.78 2.44
N GLU A 51 1.02 7.31 1.64
CA GLU A 51 0.72 7.72 0.26
C GLU A 51 0.21 6.55 -0.57
N ALA A 52 0.88 5.40 -0.54
CA ALA A 52 0.44 4.20 -1.25
C ALA A 52 -0.96 3.73 -0.80
N ASP A 53 -1.27 3.79 0.50
CA ASP A 53 -2.59 3.45 1.03
C ASP A 53 -3.69 4.40 0.52
N THR A 54 -3.40 5.72 0.43
CA THR A 54 -4.35 6.67 -0.15
C THR A 54 -4.65 6.39 -1.63
N VAL A 55 -3.62 6.03 -2.41
CA VAL A 55 -3.77 5.65 -3.82
C VAL A 55 -4.60 4.38 -3.95
N LEU A 56 -4.31 3.37 -3.15
CA LEU A 56 -5.06 2.11 -3.14
C LEU A 56 -6.53 2.32 -2.79
N LYS A 57 -6.83 3.09 -1.74
CA LYS A 57 -8.20 3.44 -1.34
C LYS A 57 -8.96 4.12 -2.48
N LYS A 58 -8.33 5.06 -3.17
CA LYS A 58 -8.93 5.74 -4.34
C LYS A 58 -9.25 4.75 -5.45
N GLU A 59 -8.32 3.85 -5.79
CA GLU A 59 -8.51 2.86 -6.85
C GLU A 59 -9.64 1.88 -6.51
N ILE A 60 -9.73 1.42 -5.25
CA ILE A 60 -10.83 0.56 -4.78
C ILE A 60 -12.17 1.26 -4.96
N ILE A 61 -12.30 2.52 -4.50
CA ILE A 61 -13.54 3.30 -4.62
C ILE A 61 -13.93 3.46 -6.09
N GLN A 62 -12.96 3.83 -6.95
CA GLN A 62 -13.21 3.98 -8.39
C GLN A 62 -13.65 2.67 -9.05
N THR A 63 -13.00 1.55 -8.71
CA THR A 63 -13.33 0.22 -9.22
C THR A 63 -14.74 -0.21 -8.79
N LEU A 64 -15.10 0.01 -7.52
CA LEU A 64 -16.43 -0.29 -7.00
C LEU A 64 -17.51 0.57 -7.67
N HIS A 65 -17.27 1.87 -7.85
CA HIS A 65 -18.18 2.75 -8.59
C HIS A 65 -18.34 2.30 -10.05
N ARG A 66 -17.24 1.99 -10.74
CA ARG A 66 -17.29 1.48 -12.11
C ARG A 66 -18.10 0.19 -12.20
N ARG A 67 -17.92 -0.74 -11.26
CA ARG A 67 -18.71 -1.98 -11.20
C ARG A 67 -20.18 -1.69 -10.96
N ARG A 68 -20.52 -0.82 -10.00
CA ARG A 68 -21.90 -0.43 -9.71
C ARG A 68 -22.59 0.17 -10.94
N ASN A 69 -21.93 1.10 -11.62
CA ASN A 69 -22.46 1.74 -12.83
C ASN A 69 -22.62 0.72 -13.97
N SER A 70 -21.71 -0.25 -14.08
CA SER A 70 -21.80 -1.33 -15.07
C SER A 70 -22.90 -2.36 -14.76
N HIS A 71 -23.31 -2.50 -13.49
CA HIS A 71 -24.45 -3.32 -13.09
C HIS A 71 -25.78 -2.57 -13.18
N SER A 72 -25.78 -1.25 -12.96
CA SER A 72 -26.95 -0.38 -13.10
C SER A 72 -27.47 -0.31 -14.55
N ASN A 73 -26.57 -0.29 -15.54
CA ASN A 73 -26.96 -0.22 -16.96
C ASN A 73 -27.54 -1.55 -17.51
N LYS A 74 -27.66 -2.60 -16.70
CA LYS A 74 -28.33 -3.85 -17.09
C LYS A 74 -29.74 -4.00 -16.53
N ASP A 75 -30.20 -3.04 -15.72
CA ASP A 75 -31.50 -3.12 -15.03
C ASP A 75 -32.55 -2.13 -15.57
N GLU A 76 -32.18 -1.29 -16.56
CA GLU A 76 -33.15 -0.45 -17.31
C GLU A 76 -33.70 -1.14 -18.58
N THR A 77 -33.63 -2.47 -18.64
CA THR A 77 -34.53 -3.29 -19.47
C THR A 77 -35.45 -4.11 -18.57
N ILE A 78 -36.02 -3.48 -17.54
CA ILE A 78 -37.40 -3.83 -17.16
C ILE A 78 -38.25 -3.29 -18.30
N ASP A 79 -38.40 -4.18 -19.29
CA ASP A 79 -39.38 -4.14 -20.35
C ASP A 79 -40.73 -3.66 -19.80
N ALA A 80 -41.46 -2.91 -20.60
CA ALA A 80 -42.76 -2.32 -20.28
C ALA A 80 -43.89 -3.39 -20.17
N THR A 81 -43.56 -4.56 -19.66
CA THR A 81 -44.44 -5.70 -19.48
C THR A 81 -44.07 -6.39 -18.18
N ASP A 82 -44.85 -6.11 -17.14
CA ASP A 82 -45.00 -6.87 -15.90
C ASP A 82 -44.93 -8.38 -16.15
N THR A 83 -43.72 -8.94 -16.20
CA THR A 83 -43.52 -10.38 -16.31
C THR A 83 -42.93 -10.84 -15.00
N ILE A 84 -43.84 -11.03 -14.04
CA ILE A 84 -43.61 -11.84 -12.85
C ILE A 84 -43.07 -13.18 -13.35
N LEU A 85 -41.78 -13.44 -13.13
CA LEU A 85 -41.20 -14.75 -13.37
C LEU A 85 -41.78 -15.70 -12.32
N HIS A 86 -42.93 -16.29 -12.65
CA HIS A 86 -43.43 -17.49 -11.98
C HIS A 86 -42.41 -18.61 -12.21
N MET A 87 -41.67 -18.96 -11.15
CA MET A 87 -40.92 -20.21 -11.12
C MET A 87 -41.91 -21.34 -10.85
N ASP A 88 -42.42 -21.95 -11.91
CA ASP A 88 -43.17 -23.20 -11.83
C ASP A 88 -42.21 -24.32 -11.43
N PHE A 89 -42.21 -24.65 -10.14
CA PHE A 89 -41.68 -25.91 -9.63
C PHE A 89 -42.81 -26.95 -9.66
N GLU A 90 -43.01 -27.61 -10.81
CA GLU A 90 -43.75 -28.87 -10.83
C GLU A 90 -42.99 -29.99 -11.56
N GLU A 91 -42.70 -31.01 -10.73
CA GLU A 91 -42.65 -32.44 -10.97
C GLU A 91 -41.75 -33.03 -12.07
N ARG A 92 -40.61 -33.60 -11.63
CA ARG A 92 -40.06 -34.82 -12.24
C ARG A 92 -40.66 -36.02 -11.51
N ASN A 93 -41.68 -36.62 -12.10
CA ASN A 93 -42.15 -37.97 -11.75
C ASN A 93 -41.16 -39.02 -12.31
N LEU A 94 -40.66 -39.89 -11.42
CA LEU A 94 -40.15 -41.23 -11.72
C LEU A 94 -40.90 -42.22 -10.83
#